data_AF-A0A7W7QQ58-F1
#
_entry.id   AF-A0A7W7QQ58-F1
#
_cell.length_a   1.000
_cell.length_b   1.000
_cell.length_c   1.000
_cell.angle_alpha   90.00
_cell.angle_beta   90.00
_cell.angle_gamma   90.00
#
_symmetry.space_group_name_H-M   'P 1'
#
loop_
_entity.id
_entity.type
_entity.pdbx_description
1 polymer ?
#
loop_
_entity_poly.entity_id
_entity_poly.type
_entity_poly.pdbx_seq_one_letter_code
_entity_poly.pdbx_strand_id
1 'polypeptide(L)'
;MGPVDPLVLAVSLVLVAGLLAVLMSLNRVVSVPAGGDLSVLRVTATRLLWARLTGLVVGLAASWLVSSWDSLGRGLMLAAPVLGIGLLLGTLAGELAVPRPHGPIRGASLEIRRARDYLPRFSAWLAGVLSLVTVLLLGATSVTASADDLGRAGRVLAMSSPDGMVRSAVGPWPGWFYAWPMLAVLATAFLLSALVVHRVVQRGRPGLDAAARAVDDVQRAHTARVVTAAYGLCVALPLAGVAVIAAGALFGQSEFADWAVPAAFTLLGIAVFAAGSATWYLAELLSHPTIRAS
;
A
#
# COMPACT_ATOMS: atom_id res chain seq x y z
N MET A 1 1.70 37.03 -6.61
CA MET A 1 1.97 35.59 -6.80
C MET A 1 0.68 34.98 -7.34
N GLY A 2 0.69 34.45 -8.57
CA GLY A 2 -0.49 33.78 -9.11
C GLY A 2 -0.82 32.52 -8.31
N PRO A 3 -2.09 32.10 -8.23
CA PRO A 3 -2.45 30.83 -7.60
C PRO A 3 -1.68 29.71 -8.30
N VAL A 4 -0.92 28.92 -7.54
CA VAL A 4 -0.20 27.77 -8.08
C VAL A 4 -1.24 26.74 -8.48
N ASP A 5 -1.19 26.26 -9.72
CA ASP A 5 -2.13 25.25 -10.19
C ASP A 5 -2.04 24.00 -9.29
N PRO A 6 -3.17 23.51 -8.74
CA PRO A 6 -3.19 22.37 -7.81
C PRO A 6 -2.61 21.10 -8.45
N LEU A 7 -2.69 20.98 -9.77
CA LEU A 7 -2.10 19.90 -10.55
C LEU A 7 -0.57 19.95 -10.52
N VAL A 8 0.03 21.14 -10.63
CA VAL A 8 1.49 21.32 -10.56
C VAL A 8 2.02 20.97 -9.16
N LEU A 9 1.30 21.37 -8.11
CA LEU A 9 1.65 21.00 -6.73
C LEU A 9 1.56 19.48 -6.51
N ALA A 10 0.49 18.83 -6.96
CA ALA A 10 0.33 17.40 -6.83
C ALA A 10 1.44 16.62 -7.57
N VAL A 11 1.74 17.00 -8.81
CA VAL A 11 2.84 16.39 -9.59
C VAL A 11 4.19 16.59 -8.91
N SER A 12 4.46 17.80 -8.43
CA SER A 12 5.71 18.12 -7.73
C SER A 12 5.89 17.27 -6.47
N LEU A 13 4.82 17.09 -5.68
CA LEU A 13 4.84 16.31 -4.45
C LEU A 13 5.06 14.82 -4.73
N VAL A 14 4.43 14.28 -5.78
CA VAL A 14 4.66 12.90 -6.25
C VAL A 14 6.11 12.71 -6.72
N LEU A 15 6.67 13.66 -7.47
CA LEU A 15 8.06 13.59 -7.93
C LEU A 15 9.05 13.66 -6.77
N VAL A 16 8.83 14.55 -5.80
CA VAL A 16 9.66 14.67 -4.60
C VAL A 16 9.57 13.40 -3.76
N ALA A 17 8.37 12.86 -3.54
CA ALA A 17 8.18 11.58 -2.84
C ALA A 17 8.91 10.44 -3.56
N GLY A 18 8.79 10.36 -4.89
CA GLY A 18 9.50 9.37 -5.71
C GLY A 18 11.03 9.50 -5.59
N LEU A 19 11.56 10.73 -5.69
CA LEU A 19 12.99 11.01 -5.54
C LEU A 19 13.49 10.61 -4.15
N LEU A 20 12.79 11.01 -3.09
CA LEU A 20 13.13 10.65 -1.72
C LEU A 20 13.11 9.14 -1.54
N ALA A 21 12.12 8.43 -2.09
CA ALA A 21 12.06 6.97 -2.04
C ALA A 21 13.29 6.33 -2.71
N VAL A 22 13.70 6.83 -3.88
CA VAL A 22 14.90 6.36 -4.58
C VAL A 22 16.14 6.61 -3.72
N LEU A 23 16.35 7.83 -3.22
CA LEU A 23 17.50 8.17 -2.36
C LEU A 23 17.56 7.30 -1.10
N MET A 24 16.42 7.06 -0.45
CA MET A 24 16.33 6.18 0.71
C MET A 24 16.60 4.71 0.38
N SER A 25 16.21 4.25 -0.82
CA SER A 25 16.46 2.88 -1.28
C SER A 25 17.93 2.60 -1.56
N LEU A 26 18.67 3.59 -2.08
CA LEU A 26 20.09 3.47 -2.42
C LEU A 26 20.96 3.19 -1.19
N ASN A 27 20.54 3.65 -0.01
CA ASN A 27 21.27 3.46 1.25
C ASN A 27 20.98 2.13 1.95
N ARG A 28 20.03 1.30 1.46
CA ARG A 28 19.70 0.03 2.12
C ARG A 28 20.57 -1.11 1.58
N VAL A 29 21.53 -1.55 2.39
CA VAL A 29 22.37 -2.72 2.12
C VAL A 29 21.80 -3.94 2.86
N VAL A 30 21.61 -5.06 2.15
CA VAL A 30 21.24 -6.35 2.74
C VAL A 30 22.43 -7.29 2.63
N SER A 31 23.00 -7.69 3.76
CA SER A 31 24.09 -8.66 3.83
C SER A 31 23.60 -10.08 3.52
N VAL A 32 24.37 -10.81 2.72
CA VAL A 32 24.12 -12.23 2.42
C VAL A 32 25.25 -13.06 3.08
N PRO A 33 24.94 -14.21 3.69
CA PRO A 33 25.95 -15.10 4.26
C PRO A 33 26.98 -15.58 3.22
N ALA A 34 28.25 -15.71 3.63
CA ALA A 34 29.32 -16.25 2.79
C ALA A 34 29.04 -17.71 2.40
N GLY A 35 29.34 -18.09 1.15
CA GLY A 35 29.29 -19.47 0.67
C GLY A 35 28.05 -19.89 -0.11
N GLY A 36 27.07 -19.00 -0.32
CA GLY A 36 25.92 -19.27 -1.20
C GLY A 36 26.26 -19.18 -2.69
N ASP A 37 25.64 -20.01 -3.53
CA ASP A 37 25.76 -19.90 -4.99
C ASP A 37 25.10 -18.62 -5.50
N LEU A 38 25.93 -17.60 -5.73
CA LEU A 38 25.53 -16.28 -6.17
C LEU A 38 24.78 -16.29 -7.51
N SER A 39 25.04 -17.29 -8.36
CA SER A 39 24.42 -17.38 -9.68
C SER A 39 22.93 -17.71 -9.58
N VAL A 40 22.56 -18.67 -8.73
CA VAL A 40 21.18 -19.08 -8.46
C VAL A 40 20.40 -17.95 -7.79
N LEU A 41 21.04 -17.25 -6.86
CA LEU A 41 20.47 -16.05 -6.22
C LEU A 41 20.17 -14.95 -7.23
N ARG A 42 21.12 -14.65 -8.13
CA ARG A 42 20.95 -13.61 -9.13
C ARG A 42 19.82 -13.94 -10.10
N VAL A 43 19.77 -15.17 -10.63
CA VAL A 43 18.69 -15.62 -11.54
C VAL A 43 17.32 -15.53 -10.85
N THR A 44 17.22 -15.97 -9.61
CA THR A 44 15.96 -15.92 -8.84
C THR A 44 15.55 -14.47 -8.56
N ALA A 45 16.48 -13.61 -8.15
CA ALA A 45 16.23 -12.20 -7.91
C ALA A 45 15.77 -11.47 -9.18
N THR A 46 16.41 -11.74 -10.33
CA THR A 46 16.01 -11.15 -11.61
C THR A 46 14.61 -11.58 -12.02
N ARG A 47 14.26 -12.87 -11.87
CA ARG A 47 12.89 -13.36 -12.17
C ARG A 47 11.84 -12.72 -11.27
N LEU A 48 12.12 -12.62 -9.97
CA LEU A 48 11.22 -11.95 -9.01
C LEU A 48 11.07 -10.46 -9.34
N LEU A 49 12.16 -9.78 -9.74
CA LEU A 49 12.12 -8.39 -10.17
C LEU A 49 11.22 -8.21 -11.41
N TRP A 50 11.40 -9.04 -12.44
CA TRP A 50 10.56 -8.97 -13.64
C TRP A 50 9.08 -9.23 -13.34
N ALA A 51 8.77 -10.21 -12.49
CA ALA A 51 7.39 -10.47 -12.08
C ALA A 51 6.77 -9.28 -11.31
N ARG A 52 7.57 -8.56 -10.52
CA ARG A 52 7.14 -7.33 -9.85
C ARG A 52 6.91 -6.19 -10.83
N LEU A 53 7.81 -6.01 -11.80
CA LEU A 53 7.69 -4.98 -12.84
C LEU A 53 6.48 -5.24 -13.73
N THR A 54 6.22 -6.49 -14.12
CA THR A 54 5.02 -6.83 -14.89
C THR A 54 3.76 -6.57 -14.08
N GLY A 55 3.74 -6.95 -12.79
CA GLY A 55 2.65 -6.61 -11.88
C GLY A 55 2.42 -5.10 -11.74
N LEU A 56 3.49 -4.31 -11.66
CA LEU A 56 3.42 -2.85 -11.61
C LEU A 56 2.83 -2.27 -12.91
N VAL A 57 3.29 -2.73 -14.07
CA VAL A 57 2.78 -2.26 -15.38
C VAL A 57 1.31 -2.63 -15.56
N VAL A 58 0.92 -3.86 -15.23
CA VAL A 58 -0.48 -4.30 -15.26
C VAL A 58 -1.32 -3.51 -14.26
N GLY A 59 -0.80 -3.27 -13.05
CA GLY A 59 -1.45 -2.46 -12.03
C GLY A 59 -1.66 -1.01 -12.49
N LEU A 60 -0.66 -0.39 -13.10
CA LEU A 60 -0.76 0.95 -13.69
C LEU A 60 -1.82 1.01 -14.80
N ALA A 61 -1.81 0.06 -15.72
CA ALA A 61 -2.80 -0.01 -16.79
C ALA A 61 -4.23 -0.21 -16.24
N ALA A 62 -4.41 -1.11 -15.27
CA ALA A 62 -5.69 -1.31 -14.61
C ALA A 62 -6.16 -0.07 -13.83
N SER A 63 -5.24 0.63 -13.18
CA SER A 63 -5.52 1.86 -12.42
C SER A 63 -5.96 3.00 -13.33
N TRP A 64 -5.32 3.14 -14.50
CA TRP A 64 -5.76 4.06 -15.53
C TRP A 64 -7.17 3.68 -15.99
N LEU A 65 -7.39 2.42 -16.38
CA LEU A 65 -8.70 2.00 -16.87
C LEU A 65 -9.80 2.29 -15.84
N VAL A 66 -9.57 1.96 -14.57
CA VAL A 66 -10.49 2.24 -13.47
C VAL A 66 -10.70 3.75 -13.27
N SER A 67 -9.65 4.57 -13.37
CA SER A 67 -9.77 6.02 -13.24
C SER A 67 -10.57 6.66 -14.38
N SER A 68 -10.53 6.07 -15.57
CA SER A 68 -11.30 6.54 -16.74
C SER A 68 -12.76 6.09 -16.79
N TRP A 69 -13.16 5.10 -15.98
CA TRP A 69 -14.46 4.44 -16.15
C TRP A 69 -15.62 5.18 -15.48
N ASP A 70 -15.39 5.85 -14.35
CA ASP A 70 -16.47 6.47 -13.56
C ASP A 70 -16.34 7.99 -13.51
N SER A 71 -17.37 8.70 -14.00
CA SER A 71 -17.46 10.16 -13.96
C SER A 71 -17.73 10.70 -12.55
N LEU A 72 -18.11 9.85 -11.60
CA LEU A 72 -18.46 10.24 -10.23
C LEU A 72 -17.27 10.22 -9.27
N GLY A 73 -16.05 10.02 -9.79
CA GLY A 73 -14.80 10.12 -9.04
C GLY A 73 -14.40 8.86 -8.27
N ARG A 74 -15.20 7.77 -8.30
CA ARG A 74 -14.80 6.50 -7.65
C ARG A 74 -13.57 5.91 -8.31
N GLY A 75 -13.50 6.02 -9.63
CA GLY A 75 -12.37 5.52 -10.41
C GLY A 75 -11.05 6.11 -9.92
N LEU A 76 -11.02 7.41 -9.66
CA LEU A 76 -9.83 8.09 -9.16
C LEU A 76 -9.45 7.63 -7.75
N MET A 77 -10.43 7.44 -6.85
CA MET A 77 -10.17 6.90 -5.51
C MET A 77 -9.67 5.44 -5.55
N LEU A 78 -10.17 4.63 -6.47
CA LEU A 78 -9.80 3.22 -6.62
C LEU A 78 -8.51 2.99 -7.42
N ALA A 79 -7.98 4.01 -8.10
CA ALA A 79 -6.76 3.88 -8.90
C ALA A 79 -5.55 3.43 -8.05
N ALA A 80 -5.23 4.12 -6.96
CA ALA A 80 -4.08 3.77 -6.13
C ALA A 80 -4.17 2.36 -5.47
N PRO A 81 -5.32 1.93 -4.90
CA PRO A 81 -5.50 0.57 -4.41
C PRO A 81 -5.34 -0.51 -5.50
N VAL A 82 -5.88 -0.26 -6.70
CA VAL A 82 -5.82 -1.19 -7.84
C VAL A 82 -4.38 -1.37 -8.34
N LEU A 83 -3.60 -0.28 -8.37
CA LEU A 83 -2.16 -0.34 -8.66
C LEU A 83 -1.45 -1.28 -7.68
N GLY A 84 -1.78 -1.12 -6.40
CA GLY A 84 -1.27 -1.94 -5.33
C GLY A 84 -1.60 -3.43 -5.47
N ILE A 85 -2.84 -3.77 -5.87
CA ILE A 85 -3.22 -5.16 -6.19
C ILE A 85 -2.38 -5.70 -7.34
N GLY A 86 -2.19 -4.94 -8.43
CA GLY A 86 -1.38 -5.39 -9.58
C GLY A 86 0.04 -5.76 -9.17
N LEU A 87 0.67 -4.92 -8.34
CA LEU A 87 1.98 -5.19 -7.76
C LEU A 87 1.98 -6.47 -6.90
N LEU A 88 0.99 -6.63 -6.00
CA LEU A 88 0.86 -7.82 -5.17
C LEU A 88 0.66 -9.10 -5.99
N LEU A 89 -0.16 -9.06 -7.04
CA LEU A 89 -0.35 -10.19 -7.95
C LEU A 89 0.93 -10.55 -8.69
N GLY A 90 1.69 -9.54 -9.15
CA GLY A 90 3.01 -9.76 -9.74
C GLY A 90 3.99 -10.42 -8.77
N THR A 91 4.01 -9.97 -7.50
CA THR A 91 4.84 -10.61 -6.46
C THR A 91 4.42 -12.06 -6.21
N LEU A 92 3.12 -12.34 -6.13
CA LEU A 92 2.59 -13.69 -5.94
C LEU A 92 2.94 -14.60 -7.12
N ALA A 93 2.76 -14.12 -8.35
CA ALA A 93 3.11 -14.87 -9.56
C ALA A 93 4.61 -15.19 -9.61
N GLY A 94 5.45 -14.22 -9.25
CA GLY A 94 6.90 -14.41 -9.14
C GLY A 94 7.27 -15.50 -8.14
N GLU A 95 6.67 -15.47 -6.95
CA GLU A 95 6.90 -16.48 -5.90
C GLU A 95 6.40 -17.87 -6.30
N LEU A 96 5.24 -17.96 -6.96
CA LEU A 96 4.70 -19.23 -7.47
C LEU A 96 5.56 -19.83 -8.59
N ALA A 97 6.28 -18.99 -9.34
CA ALA A 97 7.17 -19.42 -10.42
C ALA A 97 8.54 -19.90 -9.92
N VAL A 98 8.91 -19.66 -8.65
CA VAL A 98 10.20 -20.12 -8.12
C VAL A 98 10.18 -21.66 -7.98
N PRO A 99 11.10 -22.38 -8.64
CA PRO A 99 11.15 -23.84 -8.54
C PRO A 99 11.31 -24.31 -7.09
N ARG A 100 10.67 -25.43 -6.76
CA ARG A 100 10.86 -26.06 -5.44
C ARG A 100 12.30 -26.59 -5.34
N PRO A 101 12.98 -26.43 -4.19
CA PRO A 101 14.28 -27.03 -3.98
C PRO A 101 14.18 -28.55 -4.15
N HIS A 102 14.97 -29.12 -5.07
CA HIS A 102 15.13 -30.57 -5.22
C HIS A 102 16.58 -30.89 -4.86
N GLY A 103 16.76 -31.83 -3.94
CA GLY A 103 18.09 -32.30 -3.52
C GLY A 103 18.12 -33.82 -3.46
N PRO A 104 19.31 -34.44 -3.65
CA PRO A 104 19.45 -35.90 -3.66
C PRO A 104 19.21 -36.53 -2.28
N ILE A 105 19.31 -35.76 -1.20
CA ILE A 105 19.14 -36.22 0.18
C ILE A 105 17.87 -35.59 0.77
N ARG A 106 16.91 -36.44 1.15
CA ARG A 106 15.70 -36.02 1.87
C ARG A 106 15.98 -35.99 3.38
N GLY A 107 16.42 -34.84 3.88
CA GLY A 107 16.46 -34.54 5.32
C GLY A 107 15.26 -33.70 5.73
N ALA A 108 14.58 -34.08 6.81
CA ALA A 108 13.53 -33.26 7.42
C ALA A 108 14.05 -32.70 8.75
N SER A 109 14.24 -31.38 8.84
CA SER A 109 14.45 -30.71 10.13
C SER A 109 13.11 -30.25 10.70
N LEU A 110 12.84 -30.61 11.95
CA LEU A 110 11.68 -30.15 12.72
C LEU A 110 12.03 -28.83 13.41
N GLU A 111 11.78 -27.72 12.71
CA GLU A 111 11.87 -26.37 13.28
C GLU A 111 10.47 -25.72 13.26
N ILE A 112 10.06 -25.12 14.37
CA ILE A 112 8.81 -24.37 14.46
C ILE A 112 9.02 -23.01 13.80
N ARG A 113 8.49 -22.84 12.58
CA ARG A 113 8.55 -21.57 11.84
C ARG A 113 7.26 -20.79 12.03
N ARG A 114 7.34 -19.52 12.45
CA ARG A 114 6.17 -18.63 12.52
C ARG A 114 6.30 -17.53 11.49
N ALA A 115 5.19 -17.16 10.84
CA ALA A 115 5.18 -16.09 9.85
C ALA A 115 5.71 -14.75 10.40
N ARG A 116 5.44 -14.48 11.69
CA ARG A 116 5.92 -13.30 12.41
C ARG A 116 7.45 -13.20 12.50
N ASP A 117 8.17 -14.30 12.33
CA ASP A 117 9.62 -14.32 12.45
C ASP A 117 10.30 -13.71 11.20
N TYR A 118 9.58 -13.67 10.07
CA TYR A 118 10.06 -13.11 8.80
C TYR A 118 9.52 -11.70 8.51
N LEU A 119 8.49 -11.25 9.22
CA LEU A 119 7.87 -9.95 8.96
C LEU A 119 8.75 -8.80 9.48
N PRO A 120 8.93 -7.71 8.70
CA PRO A 120 9.60 -6.51 9.19
C PRO A 120 8.74 -5.84 10.27
N ARG A 121 9.12 -6.01 11.54
CA ARG A 121 8.31 -5.59 12.70
C ARG A 121 7.77 -4.16 12.59
N PHE A 122 8.62 -3.21 12.24
CA PHE A 122 8.23 -1.81 12.09
C PHE A 122 7.27 -1.60 10.90
N SER A 123 7.65 -2.04 9.71
CA SER A 123 6.85 -1.85 8.49
C SER A 123 5.49 -2.57 8.56
N ALA A 124 5.43 -3.75 9.17
CA ALA A 124 4.20 -4.50 9.38
C ALA A 124 3.29 -3.84 10.42
N TRP A 125 3.86 -3.36 11.54
CA TRP A 125 3.12 -2.59 12.53
C TRP A 125 2.56 -1.29 11.94
N LEU A 126 3.39 -0.54 11.22
CA LEU A 126 2.99 0.70 10.54
C LEU A 126 1.84 0.44 9.55
N ALA A 127 1.90 -0.66 8.79
CA ALA A 127 0.85 -1.01 7.83
C ALA A 127 -0.46 -1.34 8.55
N GLY A 128 -0.38 -2.03 9.69
CA GLY A 128 -1.52 -2.30 10.57
C GLY A 128 -2.16 -1.03 11.11
N VAL A 129 -1.35 -0.08 11.60
CA VAL A 129 -1.82 1.23 12.09
C VAL A 129 -2.49 2.02 10.97
N LEU A 130 -1.86 2.13 9.80
CA LEU A 130 -2.44 2.83 8.66
C LEU A 130 -3.76 2.16 8.20
N SER A 131 -3.84 0.84 8.25
CA SER A 131 -5.07 0.10 7.90
C SER A 131 -6.20 0.44 8.89
N LEU A 132 -5.90 0.43 10.19
CA LEU A 132 -6.85 0.80 11.24
C LEU A 132 -7.33 2.25 11.07
N VAL A 133 -6.41 3.20 10.89
CA VAL A 133 -6.73 4.60 10.67
C VAL A 133 -7.59 4.77 9.41
N THR A 134 -7.30 4.04 8.34
CA THR A 134 -8.12 4.06 7.11
C THR A 134 -9.54 3.57 7.37
N VAL A 135 -9.71 2.45 8.08
CA VAL A 135 -11.04 1.92 8.40
C VAL A 135 -11.82 2.90 9.29
N LEU A 136 -11.17 3.47 10.31
CA LEU A 136 -11.79 4.44 11.22
C LEU A 136 -12.20 5.72 10.47
N LEU A 137 -11.32 6.24 9.61
CA LEU A 137 -11.61 7.43 8.82
C LEU A 137 -12.78 7.18 7.85
N LEU A 138 -12.74 6.08 7.10
CA LEU A 138 -13.83 5.71 6.17
C LEU A 138 -15.15 5.47 6.91
N GLY A 139 -15.11 4.90 8.11
CA GLY A 139 -16.29 4.74 8.96
C GLY A 139 -16.86 6.09 9.39
N ALA A 140 -16.00 6.98 9.90
CA ALA A 140 -16.41 8.31 10.36
C ALA A 140 -16.97 9.18 9.22
N THR A 141 -16.30 9.20 8.06
CA THR A 141 -16.78 9.92 6.89
C THR A 141 -18.07 9.31 6.36
N SER A 142 -18.24 8.00 6.44
CA SER A 142 -19.49 7.36 6.01
C SER A 142 -20.67 7.62 6.92
N VAL A 143 -20.47 7.68 8.25
CA VAL A 143 -21.52 8.03 9.22
C VAL A 143 -21.98 9.48 9.05
N THR A 144 -21.05 10.38 8.68
CA THR A 144 -21.34 11.80 8.47
C THR A 144 -21.81 12.12 7.05
N ALA A 145 -21.86 11.12 6.17
CA ALA A 145 -22.24 11.31 4.78
C ALA A 145 -23.77 11.38 4.61
N SER A 146 -24.19 12.30 3.74
CA SER A 146 -25.56 12.52 3.32
C SER A 146 -25.76 12.15 1.84
N ALA A 147 -27.02 12.11 1.41
CA ALA A 147 -27.36 11.92 0.00
C ALA A 147 -27.05 13.17 -0.83
N ASP A 148 -26.71 12.97 -2.10
CA ASP A 148 -26.61 14.08 -3.06
C ASP A 148 -27.98 14.56 -3.56
N ASP A 149 -27.99 15.59 -4.41
CA ASP A 149 -29.19 16.18 -5.02
C ASP A 149 -30.00 15.18 -5.87
N LEU A 150 -29.39 14.05 -6.25
CA LEU A 150 -30.03 12.96 -6.98
C LEU A 150 -30.48 11.82 -6.05
N GLY A 151 -30.45 12.03 -4.73
CA GLY A 151 -30.84 11.05 -3.71
C GLY A 151 -29.83 9.91 -3.50
N ARG A 152 -28.62 10.02 -4.05
CA ARG A 152 -27.58 8.97 -3.92
C ARG A 152 -26.86 9.13 -2.59
N ALA A 153 -27.13 8.19 -1.68
CA ALA A 153 -26.56 8.19 -0.34
C ALA A 153 -25.02 8.17 -0.32
N GLY A 154 -24.45 8.88 0.64
CA GLY A 154 -23.04 8.72 1.03
C GLY A 154 -22.04 9.51 0.21
N ARG A 155 -22.45 10.61 -0.43
CA ARG A 155 -21.62 11.36 -1.41
C ARG A 155 -21.31 12.80 -1.01
N VAL A 156 -22.05 13.34 -0.06
CA VAL A 156 -22.01 14.77 0.28
C VAL A 156 -21.94 14.94 1.80
N LEU A 157 -21.19 15.93 2.26
CA LEU A 157 -21.26 16.40 3.63
C LEU A 157 -22.27 17.54 3.69
N ALA A 158 -23.43 17.28 4.30
CA ALA A 158 -24.48 18.28 4.51
C ALA A 158 -24.43 18.82 5.94
N MET A 159 -24.52 20.14 6.06
CA MET A 159 -24.70 20.85 7.32
C MET A 159 -26.14 21.35 7.37
N SER A 160 -26.89 20.94 8.41
CA SER A 160 -28.27 21.36 8.63
C SER A 160 -28.38 22.25 9.86
N SER A 161 -29.29 23.21 9.82
CA SER A 161 -29.67 23.97 11.01
C SER A 161 -30.49 23.11 11.99
N PRO A 162 -30.67 23.56 13.26
CA PRO A 162 -31.44 22.83 14.27
C PRO A 162 -32.90 22.54 13.88
N ASP A 163 -33.46 23.32 12.95
CA ASP A 163 -34.79 23.13 12.35
C ASP A 163 -34.84 22.06 11.25
N GLY A 164 -33.70 21.41 10.94
CA GLY A 164 -33.57 20.35 9.94
C GLY A 164 -33.32 20.83 8.51
N MET A 165 -33.28 22.14 8.26
CA MET A 165 -33.04 22.69 6.92
C MET A 165 -31.56 22.57 6.54
N VAL A 166 -31.27 22.01 5.36
CA VAL A 166 -29.90 21.94 4.83
C VAL A 166 -29.42 23.34 4.48
N ARG A 167 -28.33 23.78 5.11
CA ARG A 167 -27.72 25.11 4.89
C ARG A 167 -26.59 25.07 3.88
N SER A 168 -25.86 23.96 3.85
CA SER A 168 -24.75 23.78 2.91
C SER A 168 -24.50 22.30 2.68
N ALA A 169 -24.03 21.97 1.48
CA ALA A 169 -23.78 20.62 1.03
C ALA A 169 -22.54 20.62 0.13
N VAL A 170 -21.48 19.89 0.52
CA VAL A 170 -20.22 19.86 -0.23
C VAL A 170 -19.83 18.42 -0.56
N GLY A 171 -19.51 18.18 -1.82
CA GLY A 171 -18.98 16.92 -2.32
C GLY A 171 -17.74 17.13 -3.20
N PRO A 172 -16.94 16.08 -3.45
CA PRO A 172 -17.15 14.70 -3.02
C PRO A 172 -16.77 14.49 -1.55
N TRP A 173 -17.69 13.92 -0.77
CA TRP A 173 -17.42 13.46 0.60
C TRP A 173 -17.18 11.94 0.57
N PRO A 174 -16.10 11.42 1.17
CA PRO A 174 -15.72 10.01 1.05
C PRO A 174 -16.57 9.11 1.97
N GLY A 175 -17.89 9.11 1.77
CA GLY A 175 -18.83 8.25 2.49
C GLY A 175 -18.97 6.84 1.89
N TRP A 176 -20.05 6.12 2.26
CA TRP A 176 -20.21 4.71 1.88
C TRP A 176 -20.17 4.42 0.39
N PHE A 177 -20.58 5.40 -0.42
CA PHE A 177 -20.50 5.34 -1.89
C PHE A 177 -19.08 5.10 -2.41
N TYR A 178 -18.07 5.56 -1.69
CA TYR A 178 -16.64 5.42 -1.99
C TYR A 178 -15.96 4.40 -1.06
N ALA A 179 -16.35 4.37 0.20
CA ALA A 179 -15.71 3.56 1.23
C ALA A 179 -15.91 2.04 1.01
N TRP A 180 -17.08 1.59 0.57
CA TRP A 180 -17.32 0.15 0.40
C TRP A 180 -16.42 -0.50 -0.67
N PRO A 181 -16.33 0.04 -1.91
CA PRO A 181 -15.38 -0.47 -2.90
C PRO A 181 -13.93 -0.41 -2.42
N MET A 182 -13.55 0.66 -1.71
CA MET A 182 -12.21 0.83 -1.15
C MET A 182 -11.89 -0.29 -0.14
N LEU A 183 -12.79 -0.54 0.81
CA LEU A 183 -12.63 -1.58 1.82
C LEU A 183 -12.52 -2.98 1.19
N ALA A 184 -13.31 -3.27 0.16
CA ALA A 184 -13.23 -4.54 -0.56
C ALA A 184 -11.85 -4.74 -1.22
N VAL A 185 -11.30 -3.70 -1.84
CA VAL A 185 -9.97 -3.75 -2.46
C VAL A 185 -8.87 -3.90 -1.41
N LEU A 186 -8.94 -3.15 -0.31
CA LEU A 186 -7.97 -3.25 0.80
C LEU A 186 -8.01 -4.62 1.48
N ALA A 187 -9.20 -5.18 1.70
CA ALA A 187 -9.37 -6.53 2.23
C ALA A 187 -8.76 -7.58 1.28
N THR A 188 -8.98 -7.43 -0.03
CA THR A 188 -8.36 -8.30 -1.04
C THR A 188 -6.83 -8.21 -1.01
N ALA A 189 -6.27 -7.00 -0.94
CA ALA A 189 -4.83 -6.78 -0.81
C ALA A 189 -4.25 -7.41 0.46
N PHE A 190 -4.96 -7.31 1.59
CA PHE A 190 -4.58 -7.93 2.86
C PHE A 190 -4.54 -9.45 2.74
N LEU A 191 -5.60 -10.06 2.19
CA LEU A 191 -5.69 -11.51 2.00
C LEU A 191 -4.63 -12.05 1.04
N LEU A 192 -4.36 -11.35 -0.07
CA LEU A 192 -3.29 -11.70 -1.01
C LEU A 192 -1.92 -11.63 -0.33
N SER A 193 -1.67 -10.59 0.46
CA SER A 193 -0.42 -10.42 1.20
C SER A 193 -0.21 -11.53 2.23
N ALA A 194 -1.26 -11.86 2.99
CA ALA A 194 -1.24 -12.96 3.94
C ALA A 194 -0.99 -14.30 3.22
N LEU A 195 -1.61 -14.53 2.06
CA LEU A 195 -1.41 -15.73 1.25
C LEU A 195 0.04 -15.85 0.76
N VAL A 196 0.64 -14.78 0.25
CA VAL A 196 2.05 -14.79 -0.19
C VAL A 196 2.96 -15.14 0.98
N VAL A 197 2.84 -14.45 2.12
CA VAL A 197 3.65 -14.73 3.32
C VAL A 197 3.46 -16.17 3.78
N HIS A 198 2.23 -16.66 3.80
CA HIS A 198 1.91 -18.04 4.17
C HIS A 198 2.61 -19.05 3.23
N ARG A 199 2.55 -18.85 1.92
CA ARG A 199 3.20 -19.71 0.92
C ARG A 199 4.72 -19.71 1.05
N VAL A 200 5.31 -18.54 1.28
CA VAL A 200 6.76 -18.37 1.48
C VAL A 200 7.23 -19.15 2.73
N VAL A 201 6.48 -19.08 3.82
CA VAL A 201 6.79 -19.80 5.08
C VAL A 201 6.62 -21.31 4.92
N GLN A 202 5.59 -21.75 4.17
CA GLN A 202 5.29 -23.16 3.93
C GLN A 202 6.20 -23.84 2.89
N ARG A 203 6.92 -23.07 2.08
CA ARG A 203 7.84 -23.62 1.07
C ARG A 203 8.87 -24.54 1.75
N GLY A 204 9.09 -25.72 1.16
CA GLY A 204 10.11 -26.67 1.63
C GLY A 204 11.51 -26.05 1.59
N ARG A 205 12.37 -26.41 2.56
CA ARG A 205 13.74 -25.90 2.65
C ARG A 205 14.69 -26.66 1.71
N PRO A 206 15.75 -25.99 1.22
CA PRO A 206 16.86 -26.66 0.56
C PRO A 206 17.67 -27.49 1.58
N GLY A 207 17.55 -28.83 1.53
CA GLY A 207 18.47 -29.80 2.17
C GLY A 207 18.87 -29.55 3.63
N LEU A 208 19.98 -30.19 4.06
CA LEU A 208 20.59 -30.00 5.39
C LEU A 208 21.71 -28.94 5.39
N ASP A 209 22.15 -28.49 4.22
CA ASP A 209 23.22 -27.50 4.09
C ASP A 209 22.85 -26.19 4.81
N ALA A 210 23.74 -25.74 5.69
CA ALA A 210 23.53 -24.55 6.50
C ALA A 210 23.62 -23.27 5.65
N ALA A 211 24.51 -23.23 4.65
CA ALA A 211 24.66 -22.07 3.78
C ALA A 211 23.43 -21.88 2.90
N ALA A 212 22.95 -22.95 2.24
CA ALA A 212 21.71 -22.91 1.46
C ALA A 212 20.48 -22.51 2.30
N ARG A 213 20.37 -22.97 3.56
CA ARG A 213 19.28 -22.57 4.46
C ARG A 213 19.34 -21.10 4.85
N ALA A 214 20.52 -20.58 5.16
CA ALA A 214 20.69 -19.18 5.51
C ALA A 214 20.34 -18.24 4.33
N VAL A 215 20.71 -18.65 3.11
CA VAL A 215 20.33 -17.94 1.88
C VAL A 215 18.82 -17.95 1.66
N ASP A 216 18.16 -19.10 1.82
CA ASP A 216 16.70 -19.23 1.70
C ASP A 216 15.97 -18.37 2.75
N ASP A 217 16.43 -18.32 4.00
CA ASP A 217 15.83 -17.47 5.03
C ASP A 217 15.95 -15.97 4.73
N VAL A 218 17.10 -15.53 4.20
CA VAL A 218 17.27 -14.14 3.74
C VAL A 218 16.30 -13.82 2.59
N GLN A 219 16.13 -14.75 1.65
CA GLN A 219 15.17 -14.58 0.56
C GLN A 219 13.73 -14.50 1.08
N ARG A 220 13.31 -15.38 2.00
CA ARG A 220 11.98 -15.36 2.61
C ARG A 220 11.71 -14.05 3.36
N ALA A 221 12.68 -13.59 4.14
CA ALA A 221 12.58 -12.32 4.86
C ALA A 221 12.49 -11.12 3.89
N HIS A 222 13.26 -11.14 2.79
CA HIS A 222 13.17 -10.11 1.76
C HIS A 222 11.81 -10.12 1.06
N THR A 223 11.28 -11.28 0.68
CA THR A 223 9.94 -11.39 0.10
C THR A 223 8.87 -10.90 1.08
N ALA A 224 8.92 -11.29 2.35
CA ALA A 224 7.99 -10.82 3.36
C ALA A 224 8.05 -9.28 3.52
N ARG A 225 9.25 -8.69 3.47
CA ARG A 225 9.43 -7.23 3.47
C ARG A 225 8.79 -6.56 2.26
N VAL A 226 9.04 -7.09 1.07
CA VAL A 226 8.49 -6.55 -0.19
C VAL A 226 6.96 -6.63 -0.21
N VAL A 227 6.38 -7.75 0.21
CA VAL A 227 4.92 -7.92 0.29
C VAL A 227 4.31 -6.96 1.31
N THR A 228 4.95 -6.81 2.48
CA THR A 228 4.51 -5.84 3.49
C THR A 228 4.58 -4.42 2.96
N ALA A 229 5.62 -4.07 2.21
CA ALA A 229 5.77 -2.76 1.59
C ALA A 229 4.71 -2.50 0.51
N ALA A 230 4.45 -3.48 -0.36
CA ALA A 230 3.39 -3.40 -1.36
C ALA A 230 2.02 -3.18 -0.70
N TYR A 231 1.67 -3.96 0.35
CA TYR A 231 0.44 -3.77 1.11
C TYR A 231 0.39 -2.39 1.80
N GLY A 232 1.49 -1.98 2.44
CA GLY A 232 1.61 -0.66 3.06
C GLY A 232 1.34 0.47 2.07
N LEU A 233 1.86 0.37 0.85
CA LEU A 233 1.61 1.33 -0.23
C LEU A 233 0.13 1.30 -0.68
N CYS A 234 -0.49 0.11 -0.78
CA CYS A 234 -1.92 -0.06 -1.10
C CYS A 234 -2.82 0.69 -0.12
N VAL A 235 -2.42 0.81 1.16
CA VAL A 235 -3.21 1.44 2.23
C VAL A 235 -2.86 2.91 2.40
N ALA A 236 -1.58 3.26 2.32
CA ALA A 236 -1.10 4.60 2.59
C ALA A 236 -1.54 5.62 1.53
N LEU A 237 -1.49 5.26 0.24
CA LEU A 237 -1.90 6.18 -0.83
C LEU A 237 -3.39 6.54 -0.79
N PRO A 238 -4.33 5.57 -0.64
CA PRO A 238 -5.75 5.90 -0.52
C PRO A 238 -6.07 6.66 0.76
N LEU A 239 -5.41 6.33 1.89
CA LEU A 239 -5.58 7.08 3.12
C LEU A 239 -5.22 8.55 2.93
N ALA A 240 -4.09 8.83 2.27
CA ALA A 240 -3.69 10.20 1.95
C ALA A 240 -4.73 10.90 1.08
N GLY A 241 -5.21 10.25 0.01
CA GLY A 241 -6.22 10.80 -0.88
C GLY A 241 -7.56 11.09 -0.19
N VAL A 242 -8.08 10.12 0.58
CA VAL A 242 -9.32 10.26 1.37
C VAL A 242 -9.20 11.42 2.35
N ALA A 243 -8.07 11.50 3.07
CA ALA A 243 -7.85 12.54 4.07
C ALA A 243 -7.78 13.94 3.44
N VAL A 244 -7.10 14.10 2.29
CA VAL A 244 -7.06 15.39 1.56
C VAL A 244 -8.44 15.81 1.07
N ILE A 245 -9.20 14.88 0.47
CA ILE A 245 -10.54 15.17 -0.06
C ILE A 245 -11.48 15.58 1.09
N ALA A 246 -11.49 14.82 2.20
CA ALA A 246 -12.28 15.15 3.36
C ALA A 246 -11.85 16.48 4.02
N ALA A 247 -10.56 16.77 4.09
CA ALA A 247 -10.06 18.05 4.59
C ALA A 247 -10.55 19.22 3.73
N GLY A 248 -10.49 19.09 2.39
CA GLY A 248 -10.98 20.11 1.47
C GLY A 248 -12.47 20.39 1.64
N ALA A 249 -13.28 19.33 1.79
CA ALA A 249 -14.70 19.47 2.07
C ALA A 249 -15.00 20.16 3.42
N LEU A 250 -14.23 19.86 4.47
CA LEU A 250 -14.37 20.54 5.77
C LEU A 250 -13.98 22.01 5.72
N PHE A 251 -12.91 22.38 4.99
CA PHE A 251 -12.56 23.80 4.80
C PHE A 251 -13.68 24.55 4.06
N GLY A 252 -14.30 23.92 3.06
CA GLY A 252 -15.46 24.47 2.36
C GLY A 252 -16.72 24.64 3.24
N GLN A 253 -16.73 24.04 4.43
CA GLN A 253 -17.85 24.11 5.40
C GLN A 253 -17.49 24.89 6.67
N SER A 254 -16.35 25.58 6.70
CA SER A 254 -15.81 26.23 7.90
C SER A 254 -16.73 27.30 8.51
N GLU A 255 -17.57 27.95 7.70
CA GLU A 255 -18.53 28.96 8.18
C GLU A 255 -19.72 28.37 8.95
N PHE A 256 -19.96 27.06 8.82
CA PHE A 256 -21.12 26.39 9.41
C PHE A 256 -20.80 25.58 10.67
N ALA A 257 -19.51 25.38 10.97
CA ALA A 257 -19.09 24.55 12.09
C ALA A 257 -17.67 24.92 12.58
N ASP A 258 -17.56 25.40 13.83
CA ASP A 258 -16.28 25.78 14.45
C ASP A 258 -15.28 24.62 14.54
N TRP A 259 -15.77 23.37 14.61
CA TRP A 259 -14.93 22.18 14.66
C TRP A 259 -14.36 21.77 13.28
N ALA A 260 -14.90 22.30 12.18
CA ALA A 260 -14.51 21.86 10.83
C ALA A 260 -13.06 22.21 10.50
N VAL A 261 -12.59 23.40 10.90
CA VAL A 261 -11.22 23.85 10.67
C VAL A 261 -10.19 22.98 11.41
N PRO A 262 -10.27 22.75 12.74
CA PRO A 262 -9.30 21.88 13.42
C PRO A 262 -9.37 20.42 12.95
N ALA A 263 -10.57 19.92 12.60
CA ALA A 263 -10.70 18.60 12.00
C ALA A 263 -10.02 18.51 10.61
N ALA A 264 -10.16 19.53 9.77
CA ALA A 264 -9.50 19.60 8.48
C ALA A 264 -7.97 19.60 8.60
N PHE A 265 -7.40 20.35 9.55
CA PHE A 265 -5.96 20.29 9.83
C PHE A 265 -5.50 18.92 10.35
N THR A 266 -6.31 18.26 11.19
CA THR A 266 -6.03 16.90 11.64
C THR A 266 -5.96 15.93 10.46
N LEU A 267 -6.90 16.02 9.51
CA LEU A 267 -6.90 15.22 8.29
C LEU A 267 -5.69 15.53 7.38
N LEU A 268 -5.27 16.79 7.26
CA LEU A 268 -4.03 17.13 6.55
C LEU A 268 -2.79 16.49 7.22
N GLY A 269 -2.73 16.48 8.55
CA GLY A 269 -1.67 15.79 9.28
C GLY A 269 -1.64 14.29 8.98
N ILE A 270 -2.81 13.64 8.96
CA ILE A 270 -2.95 12.24 8.54
C ILE A 270 -2.49 12.04 7.09
N ALA A 271 -2.87 12.94 6.18
CA ALA A 271 -2.47 12.86 4.77
C ALA A 271 -0.95 12.94 4.59
N VAL A 272 -0.30 13.88 5.27
CA VAL A 272 1.17 14.04 5.24
C VAL A 272 1.85 12.79 5.81
N PHE A 273 1.37 12.28 6.95
CA PHE A 273 1.91 11.06 7.55
C PHE A 273 1.75 9.84 6.63
N ALA A 274 0.58 9.69 6.00
CA ALA A 274 0.31 8.63 5.05
C ALA A 274 1.19 8.75 3.78
N ALA A 275 1.39 9.95 3.25
CA ALA A 275 2.29 10.19 2.11
C ALA A 275 3.76 9.90 2.46
N GLY A 276 4.23 10.30 3.64
CA GLY A 276 5.56 9.93 4.16
C GLY A 276 5.73 8.42 4.30
N SER A 277 4.69 7.74 4.81
CA SER A 277 4.67 6.28 4.91
C SER A 277 4.67 5.59 3.55
N ALA A 278 3.93 6.12 2.57
CA ALA A 278 3.94 5.63 1.19
C ALA A 278 5.35 5.74 0.57
N THR A 279 6.04 6.85 0.82
CA THR A 279 7.44 7.08 0.39
C THR A 279 8.38 6.05 1.02
N TRP A 280 8.21 5.77 2.32
CA TRP A 280 8.96 4.73 3.02
C TRP A 280 8.75 3.34 2.42
N TYR A 281 7.50 2.95 2.15
CA TYR A 281 7.19 1.66 1.55
C TYR A 281 7.69 1.56 0.11
N LEU A 282 7.63 2.64 -0.66
CA LEU A 282 8.21 2.68 -1.99
C LEU A 282 9.73 2.47 -1.93
N ALA A 283 10.42 3.09 -0.98
CA ALA A 283 11.85 2.86 -0.76
C ALA A 283 12.15 1.40 -0.39
N GLU A 284 11.30 0.76 0.42
CA GLU A 284 11.42 -0.67 0.74
C GLU A 284 11.24 -1.57 -0.48
N LEU A 285 10.27 -1.25 -1.33
CA LEU A 285 10.00 -1.97 -2.57
C LEU A 285 11.17 -1.88 -3.55
N LEU A 286 11.79 -0.70 -3.65
CA LEU A 286 12.92 -0.42 -4.55
C LEU A 286 14.27 -0.91 -3.99
N SER A 287 14.34 -1.25 -2.70
CA SER A 287 15.60 -1.69 -2.10
C SER A 287 16.08 -3.01 -2.69
N HIS A 288 17.25 -2.96 -3.34
CA HIS A 288 17.90 -4.14 -3.90
C HIS A 288 18.80 -4.82 -2.83
N PRO A 289 18.80 -6.16 -2.75
CA PRO A 289 19.82 -6.86 -1.96
C PRO A 289 21.18 -6.68 -2.64
N THR A 290 21.99 -5.76 -2.12
CA THR A 290 23.37 -5.57 -2.54
C THR A 290 24.23 -6.66 -1.91
N ILE A 291 24.55 -7.68 -2.71
CA ILE A 291 25.38 -8.80 -2.28
C ILE A 291 26.84 -8.33 -2.19
N ARG A 292 27.35 -8.15 -0.96
CA ARG A 292 28.79 -8.07 -0.72
C ARG A 292 29.27 -9.43 -0.24
N ALA A 293 30.21 -10.02 -0.96
CA ALA A 293 30.99 -11.14 -0.42
C ALA A 293 31.83 -10.61 0.74
N SER A 294 31.66 -11.17 1.93
CA SER A 294 32.58 -11.00 3.06
C SER A 294 33.75 -11.96 2.91
#